data_AF-B5JJU0-F1
#
_entry.id   AF-B5JJU0-F1
#
_cell.length_a   1.000
_cell.length_b   1.000
_cell.length_c   1.000
_cell.angle_alpha   90.00
_cell.angle_beta   90.00
_cell.angle_gamma   90.00
#
_symmetry.space_group_name_H-M   'P 1'
#
loop_
_entity.id
_entity.type
_entity.pdbx_description
1 polymer ?
#
loop_
_entity_poly.entity_id
_entity_poly.type
_entity_poly.pdbx_seq_one_letter_code
_entity_poly.pdbx_strand_id
1 'polypeptide(L)'
;MGMKSKALRLGAMNFEEFQQSVRSEETPPAGIDAALAALWWDGKGDWEKAHALAKDAGSREGDWVHAYLHRKEGDEGNARYWYARSRKPFFAGGLEEEWAVMASELLGG
;
A
#
# COMPACT_ATOMS: atom_id res chain seq x y z
N MET A 1 8.87 29.50 13.79
CA MET A 1 7.81 28.53 14.14
C MET A 1 8.37 27.15 13.84
N GLY A 2 8.88 26.44 14.85
CA GLY A 2 9.62 25.19 14.64
C GLY A 2 8.66 24.02 14.43
N MET A 3 8.65 23.45 13.22
CA MET A 3 8.06 22.13 12.99
C MET A 3 8.93 21.13 13.76
N LYS A 4 8.44 20.68 14.92
CA LYS A 4 9.07 19.56 15.61
C LYS A 4 8.71 18.32 14.79
N SER A 5 9.64 17.87 13.95
CA SER A 5 9.63 16.51 13.41
C SER A 5 9.58 15.55 14.59
N LYS A 6 8.41 14.96 14.84
CA LYS A 6 8.28 13.87 15.81
C LYS A 6 9.01 12.68 15.16
N ALA A 7 10.23 12.41 15.62
CA ALA A 7 10.83 11.12 15.41
C ALA A 7 9.89 10.08 16.04
N LEU A 8 9.18 9.30 15.22
CA LEU A 8 8.42 8.15 15.70
C LEU A 8 9.43 7.17 16.31
N ARG A 9 9.39 6.99 17.63
CA ARG A 9 10.06 5.88 18.31
C ARG A 9 9.05 4.77 18.58
N LEU A 10 9.35 3.60 18.03
CA LEU A 10 9.09 2.25 18.56
C LEU A 10 7.65 1.97 19.04
N GLY A 11 6.73 1.95 18.08
CA GLY A 11 5.44 1.28 18.14
C GLY A 11 5.00 1.04 16.70
N ALA A 12 4.50 -0.15 16.37
CA ALA A 12 4.00 -0.44 15.02
C ALA A 12 2.97 0.64 14.63
N MET A 13 3.14 1.25 13.46
CA MET A 13 2.19 2.24 12.93
C MET A 13 0.80 1.61 12.87
N ASN A 14 -0.24 2.32 13.30
CA ASN A 14 -1.61 1.84 13.13
C ASN A 14 -2.25 2.39 11.85
N PHE A 15 -3.41 1.86 11.48
CA PHE A 15 -4.10 2.24 10.24
C PHE A 15 -4.46 3.73 10.17
N GLU A 16 -4.92 4.33 11.27
CA GLU A 16 -5.27 5.76 11.32
C GLU A 16 -4.03 6.64 11.11
N GLU A 17 -2.91 6.29 11.76
CA GLU A 17 -1.62 6.96 11.57
C GLU A 17 -1.12 6.83 10.13
N PHE A 18 -1.28 5.65 9.53
CA PHE A 18 -0.93 5.42 8.12
C PHE A 18 -1.78 6.31 7.20
N GLN A 19 -3.11 6.32 7.35
CA GLN A 19 -4.00 7.17 6.57
C GLN A 19 -3.71 8.66 6.76
N GLN A 20 -3.40 9.08 7.98
CA GLN A 20 -3.01 10.45 8.26
C GLN A 20 -1.70 10.81 7.53
N SER A 21 -0.72 9.91 7.54
CA SER A 21 0.56 10.14 6.86
C SER A 21 0.41 10.31 5.36
N VAL A 22 -0.49 9.56 4.71
CA VAL A 22 -0.82 9.73 3.28
C VAL A 22 -1.31 11.17 3.03
N ARG A 23 -2.11 11.72 3.92
CA ARG A 23 -2.68 13.07 3.74
C ARG A 23 -1.68 14.18 4.02
N SER A 24 -0.83 14.04 5.03
CA SER A 24 0.01 15.14 5.54
C SER A 24 1.48 15.11 5.13
N GLU A 25 2.01 13.95 4.72
CA GLU A 25 3.43 13.80 4.43
C GLU A 25 3.72 13.76 2.91
N GLU A 26 4.94 14.15 2.55
CA GLU A 26 5.45 14.14 1.16
C GLU A 26 6.13 12.82 0.77
N THR A 27 6.51 12.01 1.77
CA THR A 27 7.14 10.70 1.57
C THR A 27 6.59 9.68 2.56
N PRO A 28 6.60 8.38 2.21
CA PRO A 28 6.14 7.33 3.10
C PRO A 28 6.91 7.34 4.44
N PRO A 29 6.24 6.99 5.55
CA PRO A 29 6.89 6.83 6.84
C PRO A 29 8.12 5.92 6.78
N ALA A 30 9.19 6.31 7.47
CA ALA A 30 10.40 5.48 7.54
C ALA A 30 10.11 4.15 8.26
N GLY A 31 10.67 3.06 7.74
CA GLY A 31 10.60 1.74 8.38
C GLY A 31 9.38 0.88 8.00
N ILE A 32 8.48 1.37 7.14
CA ILE A 32 7.49 0.51 6.49
C ILE A 32 8.13 -0.26 5.33
N ASP A 33 7.56 -1.43 5.00
CA ASP A 33 8.03 -2.23 3.87
C ASP A 33 7.62 -1.63 2.50
N ALA A 34 8.16 -2.22 1.43
CA ALA A 34 7.93 -1.76 0.07
C ALA A 34 6.46 -1.89 -0.40
N ALA A 35 5.73 -2.89 0.07
CA ALA A 35 4.34 -3.10 -0.30
C ALA A 35 3.46 -2.01 0.34
N LEU A 36 3.67 -1.72 1.63
CA LEU A 36 2.96 -0.67 2.32
C LEU A 36 3.36 0.73 1.81
N ALA A 37 4.63 0.93 1.44
CA ALA A 37 5.07 2.14 0.74
C ALA A 37 4.38 2.31 -0.63
N ALA A 38 4.19 1.23 -1.39
CA ALA A 38 3.45 1.28 -2.65
C ALA A 38 1.99 1.70 -2.43
N LEU A 39 1.30 1.14 -1.43
CA LEU A 39 -0.06 1.59 -1.08
C LEU A 39 -0.13 3.04 -0.64
N TRP A 40 0.91 3.51 0.06
CA TRP A 40 1.02 4.91 0.46
C TRP A 40 1.04 5.83 -0.76
N TRP A 41 1.85 5.52 -1.77
CA TRP A 41 1.89 6.27 -3.03
C TRP A 41 0.58 6.19 -3.81
N ASP A 42 -0.07 5.03 -3.83
CA ASP A 42 -1.40 4.91 -4.44
C ASP A 42 -2.44 5.81 -3.75
N GLY A 43 -2.38 5.89 -2.42
CA GLY A 43 -3.22 6.78 -1.62
C GLY A 43 -2.95 8.28 -1.85
N LYS A 44 -1.73 8.64 -2.27
CA LYS A 44 -1.39 9.99 -2.75
C LYS A 44 -1.90 10.28 -4.17
N GLY A 45 -2.35 9.25 -4.89
CA GLY A 45 -2.70 9.33 -6.30
C GLY A 45 -1.50 9.15 -7.26
N ASP A 46 -0.33 8.75 -6.76
CA ASP A 46 0.84 8.45 -7.59
C ASP A 46 0.88 6.95 -7.93
N TRP A 47 0.02 6.57 -8.87
CA TRP A 47 -0.13 5.17 -9.29
C TRP A 47 1.16 4.63 -9.94
N GLU A 48 1.89 5.42 -10.73
CA GLU A 48 3.11 4.97 -11.40
C GLU A 48 4.18 4.55 -10.39
N LYS A 49 4.37 5.38 -9.35
CA LYS A 49 5.32 5.08 -8.28
C LYS A 49 4.89 3.91 -7.42
N ALA A 50 3.58 3.81 -7.13
CA ALA A 50 3.02 2.65 -6.45
C ALA A 50 3.29 1.36 -7.23
N HIS A 51 3.04 1.37 -8.54
CA HIS A 51 3.21 0.23 -9.43
C HIS A 51 4.66 -0.23 -9.50
N ALA A 52 5.59 0.71 -9.72
CA ALA A 52 7.02 0.41 -9.75
C ALA A 52 7.50 -0.23 -8.43
N LEU A 53 7.12 0.35 -7.29
CA LEU A 53 7.51 -0.17 -5.97
C LEU A 53 6.92 -1.55 -5.69
N ALA A 54 5.63 -1.77 -5.99
CA ALA A 54 4.97 -3.04 -5.75
C ALA A 54 5.58 -4.16 -6.61
N LYS A 55 5.86 -3.87 -7.89
CA LYS A 55 6.51 -4.79 -8.83
C LYS A 55 7.91 -5.20 -8.37
N ASP A 56 8.70 -4.24 -7.87
CA ASP A 56 10.10 -4.46 -7.50
C ASP A 56 10.25 -5.00 -6.06
N ALA A 57 9.17 -5.03 -5.26
CA ALA A 57 9.21 -5.47 -3.86
C ALA A 57 9.63 -6.93 -3.68
N GLY A 58 9.42 -7.79 -4.69
CA GLY A 58 9.87 -9.19 -4.67
C GLY A 58 9.25 -10.06 -3.56
N SER A 59 8.13 -9.62 -2.97
CA SER A 59 7.41 -10.29 -1.89
C SER A 59 5.97 -10.62 -2.28
N ARG A 60 5.31 -11.49 -1.51
CA ARG A 60 3.90 -11.84 -1.75
C ARG A 60 2.98 -10.65 -1.46
N GLU A 61 3.36 -9.82 -0.51
CA GLU A 61 2.71 -8.58 -0.15
C GLU A 61 2.84 -7.57 -1.30
N GLY A 62 4.03 -7.46 -1.91
CA GLY A 62 4.24 -6.66 -3.12
C GLY A 62 3.40 -7.13 -4.29
N ASP A 63 3.40 -8.44 -4.55
CA ASP A 63 2.55 -9.07 -5.58
C ASP A 63 1.05 -8.79 -5.32
N TRP A 64 0.61 -8.70 -4.07
CA TRP A 64 -0.79 -8.39 -3.72
C TRP A 64 -1.14 -6.94 -4.04
N VAL A 65 -0.29 -6.00 -3.64
CA VAL A 65 -0.48 -4.57 -3.98
C VAL A 65 -0.44 -4.36 -5.49
N HIS A 66 0.45 -5.07 -6.18
CA HIS A 66 0.57 -5.02 -7.64
C HIS A 66 -0.71 -5.53 -8.33
N ALA A 67 -1.34 -6.59 -7.80
CA ALA A 67 -2.63 -7.08 -8.28
C ALA A 67 -3.75 -6.04 -8.15
N TYR A 68 -3.85 -5.40 -6.98
CA TYR A 68 -4.81 -4.33 -6.73
C TYR A 68 -4.58 -3.14 -7.69
N LEU A 69 -3.34 -2.76 -7.96
CA LEU A 69 -3.02 -1.66 -8.87
C LEU A 69 -3.42 -1.96 -10.32
N HIS A 70 -3.24 -3.20 -10.78
CA HIS A 70 -3.75 -3.66 -12.08
C HIS A 70 -5.30 -3.68 -12.13
N ARG A 71 -5.94 -4.04 -11.02
CA ARG A 71 -7.41 -3.95 -10.91
C ARG A 71 -7.89 -2.50 -11.01
N LYS A 72 -7.19 -1.56 -10.35
CA LYS A 72 -7.51 -0.12 -10.36
C LYS A 72 -7.40 0.53 -11.74
N GLU A 73 -6.43 0.13 -12.56
CA GLU A 73 -6.31 0.62 -13.95
C GLU A 73 -7.27 -0.07 -14.94
N GLY A 74 -7.93 -1.16 -14.53
CA GLY A 74 -8.88 -1.91 -15.36
C GLY A 74 -8.30 -3.13 -16.09
N ASP A 75 -7.05 -3.52 -15.81
CA ASP A 75 -6.45 -4.75 -16.34
C ASP A 75 -6.78 -5.95 -15.43
N GLU A 76 -8.02 -6.42 -15.50
CA GLU A 76 -8.44 -7.56 -14.67
C GLU A 76 -7.68 -8.86 -14.97
N GLY A 77 -7.20 -9.04 -16.21
CA GLY A 77 -6.49 -10.25 -16.61
C GLY A 77 -5.16 -10.35 -15.86
N ASN A 78 -4.41 -9.25 -15.85
CA ASN A 78 -3.13 -9.16 -15.15
C ASN A 78 -3.33 -9.09 -13.63
N ALA A 79 -4.38 -8.40 -13.16
CA ALA A 79 -4.75 -8.41 -11.75
C ALA A 79 -4.93 -9.85 -11.23
N ARG A 80 -5.70 -10.69 -11.94
CA ARG A 80 -5.90 -12.10 -11.59
C ARG A 80 -4.59 -12.90 -11.52
N TYR A 81 -3.68 -12.67 -12.47
CA TYR A 81 -2.34 -13.28 -12.44
C TYR A 81 -1.57 -12.93 -11.17
N TRP A 82 -1.55 -11.65 -10.78
CA TRP A 82 -0.83 -11.19 -9.59
C TRP A 82 -1.51 -11.61 -8.28
N TYR A 83 -2.85 -11.65 -8.19
CA TYR A 83 -3.55 -12.23 -7.03
C TYR A 83 -3.19 -13.71 -6.84
N ALA A 84 -3.13 -14.48 -7.93
CA ALA A 84 -2.72 -15.88 -7.86
C ALA A 84 -1.28 -16.01 -7.35
N ARG A 85 -0.38 -15.12 -7.81
CA ARG A 85 1.04 -15.10 -7.40
C ARG A 85 1.23 -14.72 -5.94
N SER A 86 0.49 -13.73 -5.43
CA SER A 86 0.47 -13.37 -4.00
C SER A 86 -0.21 -14.43 -3.12
N ARG A 87 -1.00 -15.33 -3.74
CA ARG A 87 -1.94 -16.26 -3.12
C ARG A 87 -2.97 -15.57 -2.22
N LYS A 88 -3.43 -14.42 -2.66
CA LYS A 88 -4.60 -13.73 -2.09
C LYS A 88 -5.80 -13.96 -3.03
N PRO A 89 -7.03 -14.08 -2.49
CA PRO A 89 -8.21 -14.16 -3.33
C PRO A 89 -8.42 -12.83 -4.07
N PHE A 90 -9.12 -12.87 -5.20
CA PHE A 90 -9.61 -11.66 -5.84
C PHE A 90 -10.58 -10.95 -4.89
N PHE A 91 -10.39 -9.66 -4.66
CA PHE A 91 -11.22 -8.91 -3.71
C PHE A 91 -12.62 -8.65 -4.28
N ALA A 92 -13.65 -8.94 -3.49
CA ALA A 92 -15.05 -8.85 -3.93
C ALA A 92 -15.67 -7.44 -3.75
N GLY A 93 -15.06 -6.58 -2.93
CA GLY A 93 -15.55 -5.24 -2.62
C GLY A 93 -14.98 -4.12 -3.49
N GLY A 94 -15.15 -2.88 -3.05
CA GLY A 94 -14.67 -1.69 -3.75
C GLY A 94 -13.14 -1.54 -3.71
N LEU A 95 -12.57 -0.68 -4.57
CA LEU A 95 -11.13 -0.39 -4.57
C LEU A 95 -10.67 0.30 -3.28
N GLU A 96 -11.46 1.25 -2.75
CA GLU A 96 -11.14 1.94 -1.49
C GLU A 96 -11.17 0.99 -0.29
N GLU A 97 -12.12 0.06 -0.29
CA GLU A 97 -12.25 -0.97 0.74
C GLU A 97 -11.07 -1.94 0.68
N GLU A 98 -10.70 -2.39 -0.53
CA GLU A 98 -9.54 -3.25 -0.74
C GLU A 98 -8.25 -2.58 -0.25
N TRP A 99 -8.04 -1.31 -0.61
CA TRP A 99 -6.90 -0.53 -0.16
C TRP A 99 -6.81 -0.48 1.37
N ALA A 100 -7.95 -0.25 2.04
CA ALA A 100 -8.02 -0.18 3.51
C ALA A 100 -7.72 -1.54 4.17
N VAL A 101 -8.28 -2.64 3.63
CA VAL A 101 -8.01 -4.00 4.11
C VAL A 101 -6.53 -4.35 3.95
N MET A 102 -5.96 -4.09 2.76
CA MET A 102 -4.55 -4.36 2.49
C MET A 102 -3.62 -3.58 3.42
N ALA A 103 -3.87 -2.27 3.58
CA ALA A 103 -3.08 -1.45 4.49
C ALA A 103 -3.16 -1.94 5.94
N SER A 104 -4.36 -2.33 6.41
CA SER A 104 -4.55 -2.85 7.77
C SER A 104 -3.82 -4.18 7.98
N GLU A 105 -3.90 -5.12 7.04
CA GLU A 105 -3.20 -6.40 7.14
C GLU A 105 -1.67 -6.23 7.12
N LEU A 106 -1.14 -5.36 6.26
CA LEU A 106 0.30 -5.12 6.13
C LEU A 106 0.90 -4.39 7.34
N LEU A 107 0.09 -3.63 8.09
CA LEU A 107 0.51 -3.01 9.35
C LEU A 107 0.57 -4.00 10.52
N GLY A 108 0.20 -5.27 10.30
CA GLY A 108 0.21 -6.32 11.31
C GLY A 108 -1.12 -6.47 12.04
N GLY A 109 -2.21 -6.55 11.27
CA GLY A 109 -3.56 -6.85 11.79
C GLY A 109 -3.64 -8.04 12.73
#